data_AF-A0AAV4F388-F1
#
_entry.id   AF-A0AAV4F388-F1
#
_cell.length_a   1.000
_cell.length_b   1.000
_cell.length_c   1.000
_cell.angle_alpha   90.00
_cell.angle_beta   90.00
_cell.angle_gamma   90.00
#
_symmetry.space_group_name_H-M   'P 1'
#
loop_
_entity.id
_entity.type
_entity.pdbx_description
1 polymer ?
#
loop_
_entity_poly.entity_id
_entity_poly.type
_entity_poly.pdbx_seq_one_letter_code
_entity_poly.pdbx_strand_id
1 'polypeptide(L)'
;MNSYKLKLNDDKIEILLMKSSRQTINTPSISINYTTVDMAEKARNLEVMFDSDFSMQHQLSSLCKFLHFQQRKIGSIREYLTEKVAKTLVTSLILFKLDYCNPTLAGCPQNKLQKLQSIMNNPARLVCRKPETTTPLNC
;
A
#
# COMPACT_ATOMS: atom_id res chain seq x y z
N MET A 1 -9.78 -19.42 30.80
CA MET A 1 -8.46 -18.94 30.35
C MET A 1 -7.99 -19.86 29.25
N ASN A 2 -7.66 -19.34 28.07
CA ASN A 2 -7.10 -20.16 26.98
C ASN A 2 -5.80 -20.82 27.45
N SER A 3 -5.48 -22.01 26.92
CA SER A 3 -4.32 -22.82 27.33
C SER A 3 -2.98 -22.06 27.30
N TYR A 4 -2.91 -20.98 26.54
CA TYR A 4 -1.73 -20.14 26.34
C TYR A 4 -1.71 -18.85 27.19
N LYS A 5 -2.72 -18.60 28.05
CA LYS A 5 -2.85 -17.37 28.87
C LYS A 5 -2.82 -16.05 28.05
N LEU A 6 -3.22 -16.09 26.77
CA LEU A 6 -3.34 -14.92 25.91
C LEU A 6 -4.81 -14.46 25.82
N LYS A 7 -5.00 -13.13 25.68
CA LYS A 7 -6.30 -12.49 25.44
C LYS A 7 -6.27 -11.74 24.10
N LEU A 8 -7.34 -11.88 23.32
CA LEU A 8 -7.54 -11.13 22.09
C LEU A 8 -7.80 -9.64 22.41
N ASN A 9 -7.31 -8.76 21.54
CA ASN A 9 -7.57 -7.32 21.65
C ASN A 9 -8.74 -6.97 20.73
N ASP A 10 -9.94 -7.03 21.29
CA ASP A 10 -11.18 -6.90 20.52
C ASP A 10 -11.27 -5.56 19.77
N ASP A 11 -10.72 -4.47 20.31
CA ASP A 11 -10.69 -3.14 19.67
C ASP A 11 -9.85 -3.09 18.38
N LYS A 12 -8.95 -4.06 18.17
CA LYS A 12 -8.05 -4.12 17.01
C LYS A 12 -8.43 -5.20 16.00
N ILE A 13 -9.50 -5.95 16.24
CA ILE A 13 -9.91 -7.03 15.35
C ILE A 13 -10.78 -6.45 14.23
N GLU A 14 -10.31 -6.64 13.01
CA GLU A 14 -11.09 -6.42 11.79
C GLU A 14 -11.33 -7.78 11.13
N ILE A 15 -12.58 -8.08 10.76
CA ILE A 15 -12.91 -9.31 10.04
C ILE A 15 -13.26 -8.96 8.60
N LEU A 16 -12.51 -9.53 7.66
CA LEU A 16 -12.77 -9.36 6.23
C LEU A 16 -13.43 -10.62 5.66
N LEU A 17 -14.68 -10.51 5.20
CA LEU A 17 -15.34 -11.60 4.50
C LEU A 17 -14.88 -11.65 3.04
N MET A 18 -14.17 -12.71 2.70
CA MET A 18 -13.67 -12.95 1.35
C MET A 18 -14.57 -13.98 0.66
N LYS A 19 -15.27 -13.57 -0.39
CA LYS A 19 -16.19 -14.45 -1.12
C LYS A 19 -16.10 -14.24 -2.62
N SER A 20 -16.39 -15.30 -3.38
CA SER A 20 -16.58 -15.16 -4.83
C SER A 20 -17.85 -14.36 -5.11
N SER A 21 -17.86 -13.59 -6.20
CA SER A 21 -19.09 -12.94 -6.71
C SER A 21 -20.23 -13.93 -7.00
N ARG A 22 -19.90 -15.22 -7.16
CA ARG A 22 -20.85 -16.32 -7.37
C ARG A 22 -21.48 -16.86 -6.08
N GLN A 23 -21.02 -16.42 -4.90
CA GLN A 23 -21.49 -16.90 -3.60
C GLN A 23 -22.30 -15.84 -2.86
N THR A 24 -23.52 -16.20 -2.46
CA THR A 24 -24.41 -15.38 -1.64
C THR A 24 -24.23 -15.67 -0.16
N ILE A 25 -23.02 -15.46 0.35
CA ILE A 25 -22.78 -15.48 1.80
C ILE A 25 -23.10 -14.08 2.34
N ASN A 26 -24.08 -14.02 3.24
CA ASN A 26 -24.44 -12.80 3.95
C ASN A 26 -24.30 -13.05 5.46
N THR A 27 -23.13 -12.73 5.99
CA THR A 27 -22.82 -12.81 7.43
C THR A 27 -22.39 -11.41 7.87
N PRO A 28 -23.28 -10.59 8.46
CA PRO A 28 -22.97 -9.20 8.77
C PRO A 28 -21.94 -9.06 9.91
N SER A 29 -21.89 -10.02 10.82
CA SER A 29 -21.00 -10.01 11.98
C SER A 29 -20.66 -11.42 12.47
N ILE A 30 -19.59 -11.53 13.25
CA ILE A 30 -19.16 -12.76 13.93
C ILE A 30 -18.97 -12.46 15.42
N SER A 31 -19.48 -13.35 16.28
CA SER A 31 -19.24 -13.29 17.72
C SER A 31 -17.92 -13.99 18.07
N ILE A 32 -16.98 -13.24 18.62
CA ILE A 32 -15.71 -13.75 19.15
C ILE A 32 -15.77 -13.57 20.68
N ASN A 33 -15.88 -14.67 21.40
CA ASN A 33 -16.09 -14.70 22.86
C ASN A 33 -17.32 -13.90 23.31
N TYR A 34 -17.12 -12.68 23.84
CA TYR A 34 -18.15 -11.79 24.36
C TYR A 34 -18.37 -10.55 23.49
N THR A 35 -17.68 -10.48 22.34
CA THR A 35 -17.62 -9.28 21.51
C THR A 35 -18.10 -9.63 20.11
N THR A 36 -19.07 -8.86 19.61
CA THR A 36 -19.56 -8.98 18.23
C THR A 36 -18.75 -8.03 17.36
N VAL A 37 -18.13 -8.57 16.33
CA VAL A 37 -17.33 -7.80 15.37
C VAL A 37 -18.03 -7.84 14.02
N ASP A 38 -18.30 -6.65 13.47
CA ASP A 38 -18.90 -6.49 12.15
C ASP A 38 -17.89 -6.79 11.05
N MET A 39 -18.40 -7.24 9.89
CA MET A 39 -17.55 -7.43 8.71
C MET A 39 -17.06 -6.08 8.20
N ALA A 40 -15.74 -5.93 8.11
CA ALA A 40 -15.11 -4.77 7.50
C ALA A 40 -15.16 -4.90 5.97
N GLU A 41 -15.38 -3.78 5.28
CA GLU A 41 -15.27 -3.72 3.81
C GLU A 41 -13.83 -3.83 3.33
N LYS A 42 -12.90 -3.39 4.19
CA LYS A 42 -11.45 -3.41 3.98
C LYS A 42 -10.75 -3.65 5.31
N ALA A 43 -9.64 -4.37 5.28
CA ALA A 43 -8.81 -4.61 6.46
C ALA A 43 -7.33 -4.40 6.12
N ARG A 44 -6.57 -3.87 7.08
CA ARG A 44 -5.11 -3.71 6.90
C ARG A 44 -4.38 -4.90 7.52
N ASN A 45 -3.65 -5.65 6.71
CA ASN A 45 -2.65 -6.57 7.22
C ASN A 45 -1.25 -6.04 6.90
N LEU A 46 -0.50 -5.71 7.96
CA LEU A 46 0.80 -5.03 7.89
C LEU A 46 0.70 -3.74 7.07
N GLU A 47 1.24 -3.72 5.86
CA GLU A 47 1.25 -2.55 4.97
C GLU A 47 0.31 -2.68 3.77
N VAL A 48 -0.46 -3.76 3.72
CA VAL A 48 -1.38 -4.07 2.62
C VAL A 48 -2.82 -3.92 3.07
N MET A 49 -3.57 -3.09 2.34
CA MET A 49 -5.02 -3.02 2.44
C MET A 49 -5.65 -4.13 1.60
N PHE A 50 -6.47 -4.95 2.23
CA PHE A 50 -7.28 -5.95 1.56
C PHE A 50 -8.72 -5.46 1.52
N ASP A 51 -9.30 -5.44 0.32
CA ASP A 51 -10.70 -5.10 0.10
C ASP A 51 -11.50 -6.39 -0.04
N SER A 52 -12.76 -6.39 0.38
CA SER A 52 -13.63 -7.59 0.34
C SER A 52 -13.81 -8.18 -1.07
N ASP A 53 -13.65 -7.35 -2.10
CA ASP A 53 -13.72 -7.71 -3.52
C ASP A 53 -12.35 -8.05 -4.14
N PHE A 54 -11.25 -7.98 -3.36
CA PHE A 54 -9.87 -8.17 -3.82
C PHE A 54 -9.47 -7.31 -5.02
N SER A 55 -10.17 -6.22 -5.29
CA SER A 55 -9.91 -5.36 -6.45
C SER A 55 -8.59 -4.58 -6.35
N MET A 56 -7.96 -4.58 -5.17
CA MET A 56 -6.71 -3.89 -4.83
C MET A 56 -6.73 -2.39 -5.12
N GLN A 57 -7.91 -1.77 -5.32
CA GLN A 57 -7.97 -0.36 -5.70
C GLN A 57 -7.61 0.54 -4.55
N HIS A 58 -8.05 0.21 -3.33
CA HIS A 58 -7.73 1.01 -2.16
C HIS A 58 -6.24 0.87 -1.83
N GLN A 59 -5.66 -0.32 -1.98
CA GLN A 59 -4.22 -0.52 -1.81
C GLN A 59 -3.41 0.30 -2.80
N LEU A 60 -3.72 0.21 -4.10
CA LEU A 60 -3.04 1.00 -5.13
C LEU A 60 -3.18 2.50 -4.90
N SER A 61 -4.37 2.96 -4.52
CA SER A 61 -4.61 4.38 -4.26
C SER A 61 -3.83 4.86 -3.03
N SER A 62 -3.78 4.06 -1.97
CA SER A 62 -2.99 4.32 -0.77
C SER A 62 -1.50 4.36 -1.09
N LEU A 63 -1.00 3.39 -1.87
CA LEU A 63 0.38 3.33 -2.33
C LEU A 63 0.75 4.55 -3.17
N CYS A 64 -0.07 4.93 -4.16
CA CYS A 64 0.15 6.14 -4.95
C CYS A 64 0.24 7.40 -4.08
N LYS A 65 -0.69 7.56 -3.12
CA LYS A 65 -0.69 8.68 -2.18
C LYS A 65 0.58 8.71 -1.33
N PHE A 66 0.99 7.56 -0.80
CA PHE A 66 2.22 7.42 -0.03
C PHE A 66 3.45 7.80 -0.86
N LEU A 67 3.57 7.28 -2.08
CA LEU A 67 4.71 7.55 -2.97
C LEU A 67 4.81 9.04 -3.31
N HIS A 68 3.71 9.69 -3.68
CA HIS A 68 3.70 11.12 -3.92
C HIS A 68 4.09 11.93 -2.68
N PHE A 69 3.60 11.53 -1.51
CA PHE A 69 3.94 12.20 -0.26
C PHE A 69 5.45 12.09 0.04
N GLN A 70 6.04 10.90 -0.09
CA GLN A 70 7.48 10.72 0.11
C GLN A 70 8.31 11.48 -0.91
N GLN A 71 7.91 11.46 -2.18
CA GLN A 71 8.58 12.23 -3.23
C GLN A 71 8.57 13.73 -2.93
N ARG A 72 7.43 14.29 -2.50
CA ARG A 72 7.34 15.70 -2.11
C ARG A 72 8.23 16.03 -0.92
N LYS A 73 8.26 15.17 0.10
CA LYS A 73 9.13 15.34 1.28
C LYS A 73 10.61 15.31 0.93
N ILE A 74 11.03 14.36 0.09
CA ILE A 74 12.42 14.28 -0.36
C ILE A 74 12.73 15.48 -1.27
N GLY A 75 11.79 15.89 -2.12
CA GLY A 75 11.89 17.05 -3.00
C GLY A 75 12.08 18.37 -2.24
N SER A 76 11.32 18.60 -1.16
CA SER A 76 11.43 19.83 -0.38
C SER A 76 12.80 20.01 0.27
N ILE A 77 13.51 18.92 0.57
CA ILE A 77 14.87 18.96 1.14
C ILE A 77 15.96 18.69 0.10
N ARG A 78 15.59 18.46 -1.17
CA ARG A 78 16.51 17.94 -2.19
C ARG A 78 17.71 18.86 -2.43
N GLU A 79 17.53 20.17 -2.31
CA GLU A 79 18.60 21.17 -2.49
C GLU A 79 19.76 20.98 -1.50
N TYR A 80 19.47 20.49 -0.29
CA TYR A 80 20.43 20.28 0.79
C TYR A 80 21.07 18.90 0.80
N LEU A 81 20.68 18.01 -0.12
CA LEU A 81 21.16 16.62 -0.16
C LEU A 81 22.19 16.39 -1.27
N THR A 82 23.21 15.58 -0.96
CA THR A 82 24.06 14.99 -2.00
C THR A 82 23.27 13.95 -2.80
N GLU A 83 23.69 13.67 -4.04
CA GLU A 83 23.05 12.66 -4.88
C GLU A 83 23.05 11.28 -4.21
N LYS A 84 24.15 10.90 -3.56
CA LYS A 84 24.28 9.64 -2.82
C LYS A 84 23.22 9.51 -1.72
N VAL A 85 23.04 10.56 -0.90
CA VAL A 85 22.05 10.55 0.18
C VAL A 85 20.63 10.55 -0.39
N ALA A 86 20.36 11.34 -1.44
CA ALA A 86 19.06 11.33 -2.11
C ALA A 86 18.71 9.94 -2.66
N LYS A 87 19.67 9.24 -3.27
CA LYS A 87 19.50 7.85 -3.74
C LYS A 87 19.15 6.92 -2.58
N THR A 88 19.87 7.00 -1.47
CA THR A 88 19.57 6.19 -0.27
C THR A 88 18.16 6.46 0.28
N LEU A 89 17.73 7.73 0.35
CA LEU A 89 16.38 8.08 0.81
C LEU A 89 15.31 7.54 -0.14
N VAL A 90 15.49 7.69 -1.45
CA VAL A 90 14.58 7.14 -2.44
C VAL A 90 14.50 5.62 -2.34
N THR A 91 15.64 4.92 -2.24
CA THR A 91 15.65 3.46 -2.13
C THR A 91 14.96 2.99 -0.85
N SER A 92 15.30 3.56 0.30
CA SER A 92 14.77 3.12 1.60
C SER A 92 13.30 3.47 1.82
N LEU A 93 12.82 4.61 1.30
CA LEU A 93 11.45 5.07 1.57
C LEU A 93 10.47 4.74 0.44
N ILE A 94 10.92 4.71 -0.81
CA ILE A 94 10.06 4.51 -1.98
C ILE A 94 10.22 3.09 -2.52
N LEU A 95 11.44 2.67 -2.89
CA LEU A 95 11.64 1.37 -3.54
C LEU A 95 11.33 0.20 -2.60
N PHE A 96 11.78 0.26 -1.34
CA PHE A 96 11.45 -0.76 -0.35
C PHE A 96 9.94 -0.99 -0.20
N LYS A 97 9.15 0.10 -0.20
CA LYS A 97 7.69 0.02 -0.12
C LYS A 97 7.06 -0.62 -1.36
N LEU A 98 7.59 -0.28 -2.53
CA LEU A 98 7.15 -0.84 -3.81
C LEU A 98 7.46 -2.34 -3.87
N ASP A 99 8.67 -2.73 -3.48
CA ASP A 99 9.10 -4.12 -3.46
C ASP A 99 8.25 -4.95 -2.49
N TYR A 100 7.94 -4.41 -1.31
CA TYR A 100 7.04 -5.05 -0.35
C TYR A 100 5.64 -5.27 -0.92
N CYS A 101 5.11 -4.29 -1.65
CA CYS A 101 3.78 -4.36 -2.25
C CYS A 101 3.75 -5.11 -3.59
N ASN A 102 4.88 -5.49 -4.18
CA ASN A 102 4.94 -6.07 -5.51
C ASN A 102 4.06 -7.33 -5.69
N PRO A 103 4.01 -8.29 -4.74
CA PRO A 103 3.11 -9.45 -4.86
C PRO A 103 1.63 -9.07 -4.94
N THR A 104 1.23 -7.97 -4.32
CA THR A 104 -0.17 -7.48 -4.32
C THR A 104 -0.56 -6.81 -5.64
N LEU A 105 0.43 -6.44 -6.47
CA LEU A 105 0.21 -5.89 -7.80
C LEU A 105 -0.07 -6.98 -8.85
N ALA A 106 0.27 -8.24 -8.55
CA ALA A 106 0.01 -9.37 -9.43
C ALA A 106 -1.49 -9.60 -9.59
N GLY A 107 -2.04 -9.26 -10.75
CA GLY A 107 -3.48 -9.35 -11.05
C GLY A 107 -4.20 -8.00 -11.11
N CYS A 108 -3.52 -6.88 -10.87
CA CYS A 108 -4.10 -5.55 -11.08
C CYS A 108 -4.27 -5.23 -12.59
N PRO A 109 -5.33 -4.49 -12.97
CA PRO A 109 -5.54 -4.10 -14.37
C PRO A 109 -4.45 -3.13 -14.86
N GLN A 110 -4.04 -3.29 -16.12
CA GLN A 110 -2.91 -2.59 -16.72
C GLN A 110 -2.99 -1.06 -16.60
N ASN A 111 -4.18 -0.48 -16.74
CA ASN A 111 -4.41 0.96 -16.65
C ASN A 111 -3.95 1.53 -15.29
N LYS A 112 -4.09 0.74 -14.22
CA LYS A 112 -3.65 1.16 -12.88
C LYS A 112 -2.14 0.99 -12.69
N LEU A 113 -1.56 -0.05 -13.29
CA LEU A 113 -0.12 -0.26 -13.29
C LEU A 113 0.62 0.84 -14.07
N GLN A 114 0.06 1.32 -15.18
CA GLN A 114 0.63 2.45 -15.93
C GLN A 114 0.71 3.73 -15.09
N LYS A 115 -0.34 4.02 -14.29
CA LYS A 115 -0.33 5.16 -13.38
C LYS A 115 0.76 5.02 -12.31
N LEU A 116 0.90 3.83 -11.72
CA LEU A 116 1.96 3.55 -10.76
C LEU A 116 3.36 3.70 -11.39
N GLN A 117 3.54 3.19 -12.60
CA GLN A 117 4.81 3.29 -13.35
C GLN A 117 5.19 4.74 -13.64
N SER A 118 4.22 5.60 -14.00
CA SER A 118 4.46 7.04 -14.16
C SER A 118 5.00 7.67 -12.87
N ILE A 119 4.43 7.33 -11.70
CA ILE A 119 4.90 7.79 -10.39
C ILE A 119 6.30 7.25 -10.10
N MET A 120 6.62 6.03 -10.52
CA MET A 120 7.93 5.39 -10.34
C MET A 120 9.04 5.98 -11.23
N ASN A 121 8.70 6.76 -12.25
CA ASN A 121 9.71 7.43 -13.08
C ASN A 121 10.25 8.72 -12.42
N ASN A 122 9.50 9.31 -11.48
CA ASN A 122 9.87 10.55 -10.80
C ASN A 122 11.03 10.46 -9.78
N PRO A 123 11.22 9.37 -9.01
CA PRO A 123 12.32 9.28 -8.05
C PRO A 123 13.70 9.37 -8.71
N ALA A 124 13.88 8.82 -9.92
CA ALA A 124 15.13 8.99 -10.67
C ALA A 124 15.39 10.46 -10.99
N ARG A 125 14.36 11.20 -11.41
CA ARG A 125 14.43 12.66 -11.64
C ARG A 125 14.76 13.42 -10.37
N LEU A 126 14.16 13.01 -9.25
CA LEU A 126 14.39 13.57 -7.94
C LEU A 126 15.86 13.41 -7.53
N VAL A 127 16.45 12.23 -7.73
CA VAL A 127 17.87 11.99 -7.48
C VAL A 127 18.74 12.82 -8.41
N CYS A 128 18.45 12.88 -9.71
CA CYS A 128 19.28 13.59 -10.69
C CYS A 128 19.00 15.11 -10.80
N ARG A 129 18.09 15.69 -10.01
CA ARG A 129 17.64 17.09 -10.10
C ARG A 129 17.19 17.50 -11.51
N LYS A 130 16.48 16.60 -12.21
CA LYS A 130 15.94 16.90 -13.55
C LYS A 130 14.49 17.37 -13.45
N PRO A 131 14.05 18.31 -14.32
CA PRO A 131 12.66 18.75 -14.36
C PRO A 131 11.70 17.60 -14.69
N GLU A 132 10.45 17.71 -14.25
CA GLU A 132 9.39 16.76 -14.62
C GLU A 132 9.11 16.88 -16.13
N THR A 133 9.42 15.85 -16.90
CA THR A 133 9.13 15.76 -18.34
C THR A 133 8.60 14.37 -18.64
N THR A 134 7.69 14.24 -19.59
CA THR A 134 6.92 13.00 -19.88
C THR A 134 7.78 11.84 -20.41
N THR A 135 9.08 12.05 -20.68
CA THR A 135 9.97 11.03 -21.21
C THR A 135 10.42 10.04 -20.13
N PRO A 136 10.56 8.74 -20.42
CA PRO A 136 11.25 7.84 -19.51
C PRO A 136 12.73 8.22 -19.43
N LEU A 137 13.28 8.29 -18.22
CA LEU A 137 14.74 8.39 -18.05
C LEU A 137 15.33 7.00 -18.21
N ASN A 138 16.04 6.76 -19.31
CA ASN A 138 16.99 5.66 -19.40
C ASN A 138 18.23 6.10 -18.60
N CYS A 139 18.25 5.79 -17.31
CA CYS A 139 19.42 5.91 -16.46
C CYS A 139 20.12 4.56 -16.35
#